data_AF-A0A7Y3XQ05-F1
#
_entry.id   AF-A0A7Y3XQ05-F1
#
_cell.length_a   1.000
_cell.length_b   1.000
_cell.length_c   1.000
_cell.angle_alpha   90.00
_cell.angle_beta   90.00
_cell.angle_gamma   90.00
#
_symmetry.space_group_name_H-M   'P 1'
#
loop_
_entity.id
_entity.type
_entity.pdbx_description
1 polymer ?
#
loop_
_entity_poly.entity_id
_entity_poly.type
_entity_poly.pdbx_seq_one_letter_code
_entity_poly.pdbx_strand_id
1 'polypeptide(L)'
;MDITDISSSEISAQRRYNTNSKNNRSNRGALEKVDQHQFDIFLNKESKRIKPFSKPKQKTETFQLEGGRGRSAAKTTQNQYPETYVSSKGIGKLPKSAVLQQYQMYKEDQLLSNPGGDNYFIGKTKGVVNNNFDHSSFTQRVGKDLKDAGANLLNAAKDVGIGSKFNYINKQGEIKEGRKVGFAKTLAHFCKNVASGLTFGAYTPKGEVAPHGGIERVRHFFGKIFKDAILGNVVKGVPRSVIHVGEDVLFAGLNTLEAVPDATIGNFKVGRKATTKIFDNAQVLLDIATDVMPGGDASVRTRAMNIEKGLRGLPLIHNLSTPENQRSGEEWRYVRNTPFRKVVETLLSLIPFKF
;
A
#
# COMPACT_ATOMS: atom_id res chain seq x y z
N MET A 1 -10.48 64.88 -9.97
CA MET A 1 -11.54 63.86 -9.83
C MET A 1 -11.35 63.24 -8.47
N ASP A 2 -12.27 63.58 -7.58
CA ASP A 2 -12.25 63.26 -6.15
C ASP A 2 -12.59 61.80 -5.86
N ILE A 3 -11.95 61.28 -4.81
CA ILE A 3 -12.25 60.00 -4.17
C ILE A 3 -13.24 60.30 -3.04
N THR A 4 -14.54 60.28 -3.32
CA THR A 4 -15.58 60.10 -2.30
C THR A 4 -16.82 59.53 -2.98
N ASP A 5 -17.07 58.23 -2.79
CA ASP A 5 -18.41 57.63 -2.68
C ASP A 5 -18.29 56.10 -2.63
N ILE A 6 -18.09 55.55 -1.42
CA ILE A 6 -18.45 54.17 -1.13
C ILE A 6 -19.71 54.21 -0.26
N SER A 7 -20.79 53.76 -0.89
CA SER A 7 -22.15 53.66 -0.40
C SER A 7 -22.25 53.03 1.00
N SER A 8 -23.02 53.67 1.86
CA SER A 8 -23.35 53.25 3.24
C SER A 8 -24.12 51.93 3.33
N SER A 9 -24.40 51.27 2.21
CA SER A 9 -25.16 50.00 2.13
C SER A 9 -24.32 48.75 2.46
N GLU A 10 -23.00 48.77 2.24
CA GLU A 10 -22.12 47.62 2.46
C GLU A 10 -21.78 47.38 3.95
N ILE A 11 -21.74 48.44 4.76
CA ILE A 11 -21.46 48.35 6.21
C ILE A 11 -22.63 47.69 6.98
N SER A 12 -23.85 47.82 6.46
CA SER A 12 -25.06 47.19 7.04
C SER A 12 -25.13 45.67 6.79
N ALA A 13 -24.58 45.17 5.68
CA ALA A 13 -24.56 43.74 5.36
C ALA A 13 -23.55 42.98 6.25
N GLN A 14 -22.41 43.60 6.57
CA GLN A 14 -21.37 42.98 7.41
C GLN A 14 -21.73 42.95 8.91
N ARG A 15 -22.56 43.88 9.40
CA ARG A 15 -23.08 43.82 10.79
C ARG A 15 -24.12 42.72 11.02
N ARG A 16 -24.93 42.36 10.01
CA ARG A 16 -25.91 41.27 10.11
C ARG A 16 -25.27 39.87 10.02
N TYR A 17 -24.13 39.73 9.34
CA TYR A 17 -23.42 38.44 9.28
C TYR A 17 -22.68 38.11 10.58
N ASN A 18 -22.23 39.12 11.33
CA ASN A 18 -21.51 38.92 12.60
C ASN A 18 -22.41 38.62 13.81
N THR A 19 -23.73 38.85 13.72
CA THR A 19 -24.68 38.53 14.79
C THR A 19 -25.20 37.09 14.71
N ASN A 20 -25.25 36.48 13.53
CA ASN A 20 -25.65 35.06 13.36
C ASN A 20 -24.53 34.03 13.60
N SER A 21 -23.27 34.43 13.62
CA SER A 21 -22.12 33.53 13.86
C SER A 21 -21.97 33.08 15.33
N LYS A 22 -22.58 33.80 16.28
CA LYS A 22 -22.50 33.45 17.72
C LYS A 22 -23.40 32.26 18.11
N ASN A 23 -24.45 31.95 17.35
CA ASN A 23 -25.38 30.85 17.67
C ASN A 23 -24.99 29.48 17.06
N ASN A 24 -24.00 29.42 16.15
CA ASN A 24 -23.58 28.16 15.51
C ASN A 24 -22.36 27.48 16.16
N ARG A 25 -21.90 27.96 17.33
CA ARG A 25 -20.82 27.31 18.10
C ARG A 25 -21.25 26.02 18.80
N SER A 26 -22.56 25.78 19.00
CA SER A 26 -23.05 24.58 19.70
C SER A 26 -23.14 23.32 18.82
N ASN A 27 -23.24 23.46 17.49
CA ASN A 27 -23.42 22.31 16.59
C ASN A 27 -22.11 21.80 15.95
N ARG A 28 -20.98 22.52 16.08
CA ARG A 28 -19.67 22.11 15.53
C ARG A 28 -19.02 20.93 16.27
N GLY A 29 -19.27 20.77 17.57
CA GLY A 29 -18.78 19.64 18.33
C GLY A 29 -19.57 18.34 18.11
N ALA A 30 -20.76 18.43 17.51
CA ALA A 30 -21.62 17.27 17.26
C ALA A 30 -21.27 16.56 15.94
N LEU A 31 -21.03 17.30 14.84
CA LEU A 31 -20.67 16.68 13.55
C LEU A 31 -19.28 15.99 13.58
N GLU A 32 -18.28 16.61 14.20
CA GLU A 32 -16.91 16.07 14.31
C GLU A 32 -16.85 14.84 15.23
N LYS A 33 -17.71 14.80 16.26
CA LYS A 33 -17.88 13.60 17.09
C LYS A 33 -18.67 12.52 16.36
N VAL A 34 -19.67 12.84 15.55
CA VAL A 34 -20.50 11.83 14.89
C VAL A 34 -19.69 11.00 13.89
N ASP A 35 -18.83 11.59 13.04
CA ASP A 35 -18.07 10.81 12.05
C ASP A 35 -16.95 9.96 12.67
N GLN A 36 -16.23 10.51 13.65
CA GLN A 36 -15.18 9.75 14.35
C GLN A 36 -15.79 8.69 15.28
N HIS A 37 -16.91 9.00 15.93
CA HIS A 37 -17.65 8.03 16.74
C HIS A 37 -18.30 6.94 15.88
N GLN A 38 -18.82 7.24 14.68
CA GLN A 38 -19.40 6.24 13.77
C GLN A 38 -18.33 5.28 13.25
N PHE A 39 -17.15 5.80 12.89
CA PHE A 39 -16.02 4.96 12.48
C PHE A 39 -15.45 4.13 13.65
N ASP A 40 -15.33 4.73 14.83
CA ASP A 40 -14.91 4.01 16.04
C ASP A 40 -15.96 2.98 16.49
N ILE A 41 -17.27 3.26 16.34
CA ILE A 41 -18.35 2.29 16.55
C ILE A 41 -18.21 1.14 15.55
N PHE A 42 -17.98 1.44 14.27
CA PHE A 42 -17.82 0.44 13.23
C PHE A 42 -16.65 -0.50 13.55
N LEU A 43 -15.47 0.05 13.88
CA LEU A 43 -14.29 -0.72 14.28
C LEU A 43 -14.50 -1.53 15.57
N ASN A 44 -15.19 -0.96 16.56
CA ASN A 44 -15.41 -1.61 17.86
C ASN A 44 -16.56 -2.63 17.82
N LYS A 45 -17.50 -2.49 16.89
CA LYS A 45 -18.55 -3.46 16.58
C LYS A 45 -17.98 -4.66 15.83
N GLU A 46 -17.06 -4.44 14.89
CA GLU A 46 -16.36 -5.51 14.19
C GLU A 46 -15.36 -6.24 15.08
N SER A 47 -14.62 -5.54 15.96
CA SER A 47 -13.69 -6.19 16.91
C SER A 47 -14.40 -7.12 17.90
N LYS A 48 -15.63 -6.79 18.31
CA LYS A 48 -16.47 -7.62 19.21
C LYS A 48 -17.14 -8.80 18.51
N ARG A 49 -17.26 -8.78 17.18
CA ARG A 49 -17.78 -9.90 16.37
C ARG A 49 -16.76 -11.02 16.19
N ILE A 50 -15.48 -10.70 16.35
CA ILE A 50 -14.40 -11.67 16.33
C ILE A 50 -14.35 -12.34 17.71
N LYS A 51 -14.98 -13.51 17.85
CA LYS A 51 -14.80 -14.33 19.06
C LYS A 51 -13.31 -14.65 19.21
N PRO A 52 -12.70 -14.46 20.40
CA PRO A 52 -11.33 -14.88 20.62
C PRO A 52 -11.24 -16.39 20.36
N PHE A 53 -10.31 -16.79 19.51
CA PHE A 53 -10.00 -18.19 19.26
C PHE A 53 -9.66 -18.84 20.61
N SER A 54 -10.55 -19.72 21.07
CA SER A 54 -10.36 -20.47 22.31
C SER A 54 -9.11 -21.33 22.17
N LYS A 55 -8.12 -21.09 23.04
CA LYS A 55 -6.89 -21.90 23.12
C LYS A 55 -7.27 -23.38 23.22
N PRO A 56 -6.77 -24.28 22.35
CA PRO A 56 -6.97 -25.71 22.54
C PRO A 56 -6.30 -26.15 23.85
N LYS A 57 -7.06 -26.84 24.71
CA LYS A 57 -6.53 -27.52 25.90
C LYS A 57 -5.57 -28.60 25.42
N GLN A 58 -4.27 -28.42 25.67
CA GLN A 58 -3.28 -29.49 25.52
C GLN A 58 -3.54 -30.52 26.61
N LYS A 59 -3.96 -31.72 26.21
CA LYS A 59 -3.93 -32.93 27.02
C LYS A 59 -2.57 -33.57 26.78
N THR A 60 -1.68 -33.53 27.76
CA THR A 60 -0.35 -34.13 27.68
C THR A 60 -0.48 -35.61 28.03
N GLU A 61 -0.53 -36.49 27.02
CA GLU A 61 -0.23 -37.91 27.19
C GLU A 61 1.29 -38.08 27.04
N THR A 62 1.91 -38.61 28.09
CA THR A 62 3.35 -38.81 28.18
C THR A 62 3.70 -40.15 27.54
N PHE A 63 4.24 -40.15 26.33
CA PHE A 63 4.99 -41.29 25.80
C PHE A 63 6.48 -41.07 26.11
N GLN A 64 7.02 -41.92 26.98
CA GLN A 64 8.46 -42.00 27.20
C GLN A 64 9.11 -42.76 26.04
N LEU A 65 10.08 -42.13 25.39
CA LEU A 65 11.10 -42.82 24.61
C LEU A 65 12.45 -42.49 25.24
N GLU A 66 13.05 -43.52 25.84
CA GLU A 66 14.42 -43.52 26.33
C GLU A 66 15.42 -43.41 25.17
N GLY A 67 16.52 -42.71 25.46
CA GLY A 67 17.84 -43.06 24.92
C GLY A 67 18.36 -42.16 23.80
N GLY A 68 19.31 -41.27 24.12
CA GLY A 68 20.29 -40.84 23.12
C GLY A 68 20.89 -39.43 23.24
N ARG A 69 21.76 -39.21 24.23
CA ARG A 69 22.95 -38.34 24.22
C ARG A 69 22.81 -36.87 23.72
N GLY A 70 22.67 -35.98 24.71
CA GLY A 70 23.61 -34.87 24.93
C GLY A 70 23.47 -33.61 24.07
N ARG A 71 22.90 -32.55 24.66
CA ARG A 71 23.50 -31.20 24.78
C ARG A 71 22.65 -30.28 25.67
N SER A 72 23.35 -29.47 26.44
CA SER A 72 22.89 -28.65 27.57
C SER A 72 21.65 -27.80 27.32
N ALA A 73 20.83 -27.70 28.37
CA ALA A 73 19.84 -26.68 28.56
C ALA A 73 20.47 -25.28 28.51
N ALA A 74 20.03 -24.46 27.57
CA ALA A 74 20.14 -23.01 27.66
C ALA A 74 18.73 -22.44 27.61
N LYS A 75 18.39 -21.71 28.68
CA LYS A 75 17.13 -21.01 28.93
C LYS A 75 16.55 -20.37 27.67
N THR A 76 15.26 -20.58 27.46
CA THR A 76 14.42 -19.79 26.56
C THR A 76 14.39 -18.34 27.05
N THR A 77 15.31 -17.52 26.55
CA THR A 77 15.11 -16.07 26.51
C THR A 77 14.11 -15.80 25.39
N GLN A 78 12.91 -15.35 25.75
CA GLN A 78 12.04 -14.64 24.82
C GLN A 78 12.86 -13.49 24.23
N ASN A 79 13.25 -13.61 22.97
CA ASN A 79 13.77 -12.47 22.24
C ASN A 79 12.60 -11.52 22.01
N GLN A 80 12.48 -10.54 22.91
CA GLN A 80 11.81 -9.28 22.65
C GLN A 80 12.40 -8.69 21.36
N TYR A 81 11.50 -8.19 20.53
CA TYR A 81 11.86 -7.46 19.31
C TYR A 81 12.93 -6.40 19.62
N PRO A 82 13.98 -6.25 18.81
CA PRO A 82 14.82 -5.08 18.91
C PRO A 82 13.97 -3.86 18.49
N GLU A 83 13.67 -3.02 19.48
CA GLU A 83 13.28 -1.62 19.33
C GLU A 83 14.44 -0.83 18.70
N THR A 84 14.79 -1.08 17.43
CA THR A 84 15.56 -0.11 16.68
C THR A 84 14.60 0.82 15.98
N TYR A 85 14.15 1.79 16.77
CA TYR A 85 13.51 3.02 16.32
C TYR A 85 14.44 3.76 15.36
N VAL A 86 13.93 4.08 14.18
CA VAL A 86 14.44 5.23 13.45
C VAL A 86 14.08 6.45 14.29
N SER A 87 15.05 6.96 15.06
CA SER A 87 14.98 8.30 15.63
C SER A 87 15.13 9.31 14.49
N SER A 88 14.09 9.51 13.69
CA SER A 88 13.91 10.78 12.99
C SER A 88 13.32 11.75 14.00
N LYS A 89 14.16 12.65 14.53
CA LYS A 89 13.72 13.78 15.36
C LYS A 89 12.62 14.52 14.58
N GLY A 90 11.36 14.39 15.03
CA GLY A 90 10.22 15.12 14.46
C GLY A 90 8.93 14.34 14.23
N ILE A 91 8.84 13.03 14.51
CA ILE A 91 7.55 12.31 14.41
C ILE A 91 6.75 12.55 15.70
N GLY A 92 5.61 13.25 15.58
CA GLY A 92 4.69 13.52 16.69
C GLY A 92 4.31 12.25 17.46
N LYS A 93 4.17 12.38 18.79
CA LYS A 93 3.88 11.32 19.76
C LYS A 93 3.00 10.19 19.19
N LEU A 94 3.56 8.99 19.12
CA LEU A 94 2.88 7.75 18.70
C LEU A 94 1.68 7.42 19.61
N PRO A 95 0.59 6.85 19.05
CA PRO A 95 -0.58 6.47 19.84
C PRO A 95 -0.45 5.08 20.49
N LYS A 96 -1.18 4.87 21.59
CA LYS A 96 -0.97 3.83 22.62
C LYS A 96 -1.42 2.39 22.29
N SER A 97 -1.73 2.01 21.04
CA SER A 97 -2.16 0.64 20.70
C SER A 97 -1.45 0.03 19.49
N ALA A 98 -1.14 -1.27 19.57
CA ALA A 98 -0.40 -2.01 18.56
C ALA A 98 -1.09 -2.06 17.17
N VAL A 99 -2.43 -1.99 17.12
CA VAL A 99 -3.20 -2.01 15.86
C VAL A 99 -3.09 -0.67 15.13
N LEU A 100 -3.23 0.44 15.86
CA LEU A 100 -3.14 1.77 15.26
C LEU A 100 -1.74 2.06 14.71
N GLN A 101 -0.70 1.56 15.40
CA GLN A 101 0.67 1.63 14.89
C GLN A 101 0.85 0.84 13.58
N GLN A 102 0.28 -0.35 13.47
CA GLN A 102 0.35 -1.15 12.25
C GLN A 102 -0.44 -0.52 11.10
N TYR A 103 -1.58 0.11 11.38
CA TYR A 103 -2.31 0.90 10.39
C TYR A 103 -1.50 2.11 9.90
N GLN A 104 -0.79 2.81 10.79
CA GLN A 104 0.09 3.91 10.40
C GLN A 104 1.24 3.44 9.50
N MET A 105 1.85 2.29 9.80
CA MET A 105 2.84 1.66 8.93
C MET A 105 2.23 1.30 7.56
N TYR A 106 1.02 0.75 7.57
CA TYR A 106 0.30 0.46 6.33
C TYR A 106 0.12 1.74 5.50
N LYS A 107 -0.46 2.79 6.08
CA LYS A 107 -0.68 4.09 5.41
C LYS A 107 0.63 4.68 4.87
N GLU A 108 1.70 4.65 5.66
CA GLU A 108 3.01 5.14 5.23
C GLU A 108 3.55 4.36 4.02
N ASP A 109 3.39 3.03 3.99
CA ASP A 109 3.80 2.24 2.82
C ASP A 109 3.04 2.66 1.55
N GLN A 110 1.73 2.89 1.64
CA GLN A 110 0.89 3.30 0.49
C GLN A 110 1.19 4.74 0.02
N LEU A 111 1.56 5.63 0.93
CA LEU A 111 1.95 7.01 0.56
C LEU A 111 3.39 7.09 0.02
N LEU A 112 4.21 6.06 0.23
CA LEU A 112 5.56 5.98 -0.31
C LEU A 112 5.61 5.36 -1.72
N SER A 113 4.62 4.55 -2.09
CA SER A 113 4.61 3.86 -3.38
C SER A 113 4.33 4.79 -4.56
N ASN A 114 3.56 5.87 -4.36
CA ASN A 114 3.10 6.73 -5.46
C ASN A 114 3.24 8.23 -5.12
N PRO A 115 3.57 9.09 -6.11
CA PRO A 115 3.47 10.54 -5.98
C PRO A 115 2.10 10.98 -5.44
N GLY A 116 2.10 11.98 -4.57
CA GLY A 116 0.96 12.39 -3.76
C GLY A 116 1.33 12.42 -2.28
N GLY A 117 0.34 12.62 -1.42
CA GLY A 117 0.54 12.74 0.02
C GLY A 117 1.27 14.02 0.42
N ASP A 118 0.69 14.80 1.32
CA ASP A 118 1.10 16.20 1.53
C ASP A 118 2.55 16.37 2.06
N ASN A 119 3.08 15.34 2.72
CA ASN A 119 4.45 15.31 3.26
C ASN A 119 5.43 14.41 2.47
N TYR A 120 4.98 13.80 1.38
CA TYR A 120 5.74 12.80 0.64
C TYR A 120 6.25 13.36 -0.70
N PHE A 121 7.54 13.15 -0.96
CA PHE A 121 8.29 13.70 -2.10
C PHE A 121 9.06 12.59 -2.80
N ILE A 122 8.33 11.67 -3.45
CA ILE A 122 8.83 10.40 -3.99
C ILE A 122 9.93 10.58 -5.05
N GLY A 123 9.95 11.73 -5.74
CA GLY A 123 11.00 12.07 -6.72
C GLY A 123 12.35 12.49 -6.14
N LYS A 124 12.54 12.49 -4.81
CA LYS A 124 13.79 12.87 -4.15
C LYS A 124 14.54 11.65 -3.61
N THR A 125 15.87 11.67 -3.66
CA THR A 125 16.72 10.61 -3.07
C THR A 125 16.99 10.80 -1.57
N LYS A 126 16.80 12.01 -1.05
CA LYS A 126 16.85 12.37 0.38
C LYS A 126 15.67 13.27 0.72
N GLY A 127 15.14 13.13 1.95
CA GLY A 127 13.97 13.91 2.37
C GLY A 127 12.69 13.52 1.63
N VAL A 128 12.53 12.22 1.35
CA VAL A 128 11.30 11.65 0.77
C VAL A 128 10.09 11.94 1.66
N VAL A 129 10.28 12.00 2.98
CA VAL A 129 9.29 12.49 3.93
C VAL A 129 9.78 13.82 4.48
N ASN A 130 8.99 14.88 4.32
CA ASN A 130 9.30 16.22 4.82
C ASN A 130 8.16 16.76 5.70
N ASN A 131 8.26 16.49 7.01
CA ASN A 131 7.31 16.98 8.01
C ASN A 131 7.39 18.51 8.24
N ASN A 132 8.43 19.16 7.72
CA ASN A 132 8.66 20.60 7.84
C ASN A 132 8.25 21.36 6.56
N PHE A 133 7.53 20.70 5.64
CA PHE A 133 7.02 21.35 4.45
C PHE A 133 6.07 22.50 4.83
N ASP A 134 6.26 23.67 4.21
CA ASP A 134 5.44 24.84 4.51
C ASP A 134 4.07 24.73 3.84
N HIS A 135 3.18 24.08 4.58
CA HIS A 135 1.79 23.96 4.21
C HIS A 135 1.05 25.30 4.19
N SER A 136 1.62 26.42 4.65
CA SER A 136 0.93 27.73 4.62
C SER A 136 1.01 28.43 3.28
N SER A 137 1.94 28.04 2.43
CA SER A 137 2.11 28.65 1.11
C SER A 137 1.19 28.00 0.07
N PHE A 138 0.25 28.81 -0.44
CA PHE A 138 -0.67 28.42 -1.53
C PHE A 138 0.08 27.85 -2.74
N THR A 139 1.11 28.55 -3.22
CA THR A 139 1.84 28.17 -4.43
C THR A 139 2.64 26.90 -4.24
N GLN A 140 3.17 26.65 -3.03
CA GLN A 140 3.86 25.42 -2.73
C GLN A 140 2.91 24.22 -2.70
N ARG A 141 1.69 24.37 -2.16
CA ARG A 141 0.71 23.28 -2.08
C ARG A 141 0.11 22.94 -3.43
N VAL A 142 -0.54 23.91 -4.08
CA VAL A 142 -1.10 23.73 -5.43
C VAL A 142 -0.02 23.27 -6.41
N GLY A 143 1.18 23.86 -6.33
CA GLY A 143 2.31 23.47 -7.17
C GLY A 143 2.80 22.05 -6.90
N LYS A 144 2.75 21.57 -5.64
CA LYS A 144 3.06 20.20 -5.30
C LYS A 144 2.02 19.24 -5.90
N ASP A 145 0.74 19.50 -5.72
CA ASP A 145 -0.32 18.62 -6.21
C ASP A 145 -0.30 18.48 -7.74
N LEU A 146 -0.12 19.60 -8.46
CA LEU A 146 0.03 19.57 -9.92
C LEU A 146 1.30 18.83 -10.36
N LYS A 147 2.40 18.96 -9.60
CA LYS A 147 3.64 18.23 -9.86
C LYS A 147 3.45 16.72 -9.63
N ASP A 148 2.76 16.34 -8.57
CA ASP A 148 2.46 14.94 -8.27
C ASP A 148 1.52 14.35 -9.33
N ALA A 149 0.51 15.11 -9.78
CA ALA A 149 -0.34 14.73 -10.89
C ALA A 149 0.47 14.45 -12.18
N GLY A 150 1.36 15.37 -12.54
CA GLY A 150 2.25 15.20 -13.70
C GLY A 150 3.22 14.02 -13.54
N ALA A 151 3.74 13.80 -12.32
CA ALA A 151 4.60 12.65 -12.03
C ALA A 151 3.84 11.32 -12.17
N ASN A 152 2.58 11.27 -11.73
CA ASN A 152 1.71 10.12 -11.89
C ASN A 152 1.36 9.85 -13.36
N LEU A 153 1.06 10.88 -14.18
CA LEU A 153 0.88 10.70 -15.64
C LEU A 153 2.15 10.16 -16.32
N LEU A 154 3.32 10.65 -15.91
CA LEU A 154 4.60 10.14 -16.40
C LEU A 154 4.84 8.69 -15.96
N ASN A 155 4.43 8.31 -14.75
CA ASN A 155 4.51 6.94 -14.28
C ASN A 155 3.57 6.02 -15.08
N ALA A 156 2.34 6.44 -15.37
CA ALA A 156 1.43 5.70 -16.23
C ALA A 156 2.05 5.41 -17.60
N ALA A 157 2.69 6.41 -18.23
CA ALA A 157 3.42 6.21 -19.49
C ALA A 157 4.59 5.21 -19.35
N LYS A 158 5.33 5.25 -18.23
CA LYS A 158 6.39 4.28 -17.94
C LYS A 158 5.83 2.87 -17.71
N ASP A 159 4.66 2.75 -17.09
CA ASP A 159 3.98 1.47 -16.84
C ASP A 159 3.38 0.86 -18.10
N VAL A 160 2.98 1.65 -19.10
CA VAL A 160 2.74 1.12 -20.46
C VAL A 160 4.02 0.50 -21.02
N GLY A 161 5.18 1.08 -20.74
CA GLY A 161 6.49 0.60 -21.18
C GLY A 161 7.12 -0.47 -20.28
N ILE A 162 8.17 -0.06 -19.57
CA ILE A 162 9.05 -0.97 -18.80
C ILE A 162 8.67 -1.12 -17.33
N GLY A 163 7.75 -0.28 -16.84
CA GLY A 163 7.36 -0.16 -15.44
C GLY A 163 7.93 1.10 -14.79
N SER A 164 7.12 1.80 -13.99
CA SER A 164 7.50 2.96 -13.18
C SER A 164 8.31 2.54 -11.95
N LYS A 165 9.06 3.49 -11.38
CA LYS A 165 9.79 3.27 -10.11
C LYS A 165 8.91 3.71 -8.95
N PHE A 166 9.05 3.04 -7.81
CA PHE A 166 8.35 3.40 -6.58
C PHE A 166 9.29 3.26 -5.37
N ASN A 167 8.95 3.91 -4.25
CA ASN A 167 9.70 3.78 -3.02
C ASN A 167 9.03 2.81 -2.05
N TYR A 168 9.83 2.10 -1.25
CA TYR A 168 9.35 1.23 -0.18
C TYR A 168 10.33 1.20 0.99
N ILE A 169 9.86 0.78 2.16
CA ILE A 169 10.70 0.59 3.35
C ILE A 169 11.18 -0.86 3.40
N ASN A 170 12.50 -1.05 3.36
CA ASN A 170 13.12 -2.37 3.38
C ASN A 170 13.16 -2.99 4.80
N LYS A 171 13.85 -4.13 4.95
CA LYS A 171 13.95 -4.85 6.23
C LYS A 171 14.71 -4.06 7.31
N GLN A 172 15.61 -3.18 6.90
CA GLN A 172 16.45 -2.35 7.77
C GLN A 172 15.76 -1.03 8.14
N GLY A 173 14.52 -0.80 7.68
CA GLY A 173 13.83 0.48 7.88
C GLY A 173 14.30 1.58 6.92
N GLU A 174 15.08 1.24 5.89
CA GLU A 174 15.60 2.18 4.91
C GLU A 174 14.64 2.30 3.72
N ILE A 175 14.48 3.52 3.20
CA ILE A 175 13.76 3.76 1.95
C ILE A 175 14.62 3.24 0.79
N LYS A 176 14.06 2.38 -0.05
CA LYS A 176 14.67 1.82 -1.26
C LYS A 176 13.75 2.00 -2.45
N GLU A 177 14.32 1.91 -3.65
CA GLU A 177 13.57 1.95 -4.90
C GLU A 177 13.21 0.53 -5.39
N GLY A 178 11.95 0.35 -5.76
CA GLY A 178 11.42 -0.79 -6.52
C GLY A 178 11.07 -0.39 -7.95
N ARG A 179 10.57 -1.35 -8.73
CA ARG A 179 10.01 -1.09 -10.06
C ARG A 179 8.76 -1.92 -10.28
N LYS A 180 7.68 -1.26 -10.68
CA LYS A 180 6.42 -1.89 -11.09
C LYS A 180 6.63 -2.72 -12.35
N VAL A 181 5.74 -3.66 -12.63
CA VAL A 181 5.77 -4.45 -13.87
C VAL A 181 5.06 -3.65 -14.97
N GLY A 182 5.78 -3.35 -16.05
CA GLY A 182 5.20 -2.65 -17.21
C GLY A 182 4.63 -3.58 -18.28
N PHE A 183 3.70 -3.06 -19.08
CA PHE A 183 2.94 -3.83 -20.07
C PHE A 183 3.83 -4.28 -21.24
N ALA A 184 4.56 -3.37 -21.89
CA ALA A 184 5.45 -3.73 -23.02
C ALA A 184 6.55 -4.70 -22.57
N LYS A 185 7.08 -4.53 -21.35
CA LYS A 185 8.03 -5.48 -20.77
C LYS A 185 7.41 -6.86 -20.55
N THR A 186 6.15 -6.92 -20.08
CA THR A 186 5.42 -8.18 -19.93
C THR A 186 5.23 -8.88 -21.27
N LEU A 187 4.85 -8.14 -22.31
CA LEU A 187 4.72 -8.68 -23.66
C LEU A 187 6.06 -9.18 -24.23
N ALA A 188 7.15 -8.43 -23.99
CA ALA A 188 8.48 -8.88 -24.39
C ALA A 188 8.89 -10.18 -23.66
N HIS A 189 8.56 -10.33 -22.37
CA HIS A 189 8.79 -11.58 -21.65
C HIS A 189 7.93 -12.74 -22.19
N PHE A 190 6.67 -12.48 -22.54
CA PHE A 190 5.80 -13.46 -23.20
C PHE A 190 6.46 -13.97 -24.49
N CYS A 191 6.86 -13.07 -25.39
CA CYS A 191 7.49 -13.45 -26.66
C CYS A 191 8.79 -14.25 -26.45
N LYS A 192 9.62 -13.85 -25.47
CA LYS A 192 10.86 -14.58 -25.12
C LYS A 192 10.56 -15.98 -24.59
N ASN A 193 9.55 -16.12 -23.75
CA ASN A 193 9.16 -17.43 -23.21
C ASN A 193 8.56 -18.33 -24.30
N VAL A 194 7.73 -17.78 -25.19
CA VAL A 194 7.20 -18.52 -26.35
C VAL A 194 8.33 -18.99 -27.27
N ALA A 195 9.25 -18.09 -27.64
CA ALA A 195 10.40 -18.45 -28.47
C ALA A 195 11.28 -19.51 -27.80
N SER A 196 11.54 -19.39 -26.49
CA SER A 196 12.34 -20.38 -25.76
C SER A 196 11.64 -21.74 -25.65
N GLY A 197 10.33 -21.73 -25.42
CA GLY A 197 9.51 -22.93 -25.42
C GLY A 197 9.51 -23.63 -26.76
N LEU A 198 9.11 -22.93 -27.83
CA LEU A 198 9.01 -23.48 -29.20
C LEU A 198 10.34 -23.99 -29.75
N THR A 199 11.46 -23.39 -29.34
CA THR A 199 12.80 -23.87 -29.70
C THR A 199 13.34 -24.97 -28.79
N PHE A 200 12.51 -25.48 -27.86
CA PHE A 200 12.90 -26.49 -26.87
C PHE A 200 14.19 -26.09 -26.13
N GLY A 201 14.33 -24.81 -25.79
CA GLY A 201 15.49 -24.24 -25.11
C GLY A 201 16.73 -24.00 -25.97
N ALA A 202 16.68 -24.18 -27.30
CA ALA A 202 17.79 -23.77 -28.17
C ALA A 202 17.99 -22.25 -28.14
N TYR A 203 16.89 -21.49 -28.08
CA TYR A 203 16.92 -20.12 -27.55
C TYR A 203 16.62 -20.15 -26.06
N THR A 204 17.50 -19.57 -25.24
CA THR A 204 17.28 -19.41 -23.79
C THR A 204 17.45 -17.92 -23.43
N PRO A 205 16.48 -17.30 -22.75
CA PRO A 205 16.60 -15.92 -22.29
C PRO A 205 17.84 -15.74 -21.41
N LYS A 206 18.49 -14.58 -21.53
CA LYS A 206 19.71 -14.28 -20.76
C LYS A 206 19.46 -14.46 -19.26
N GLY A 207 20.30 -15.27 -18.61
CA GLY A 207 20.24 -15.55 -17.18
C GLY A 207 19.46 -16.82 -16.80
N GLU A 208 18.85 -17.50 -17.77
CA GLU A 208 18.22 -18.80 -17.55
C GLU A 208 19.17 -19.94 -17.96
N VAL A 209 18.98 -21.11 -17.33
CA VAL A 209 19.76 -22.32 -17.62
C VAL A 209 19.11 -23.04 -18.80
N ALA A 210 19.91 -23.36 -19.82
CA ALA A 210 19.44 -24.14 -20.96
C ALA A 210 19.15 -25.60 -20.55
N PRO A 211 18.08 -26.23 -21.07
CA PRO A 211 17.76 -27.63 -20.76
C PRO A 211 18.75 -28.60 -21.43
N HIS A 212 19.07 -29.71 -20.75
CA HIS A 212 20.00 -30.73 -21.24
C HIS A 212 19.29 -32.07 -21.49
N GLY A 213 19.45 -32.62 -22.70
CA GLY A 213 18.81 -33.89 -23.10
C GLY A 213 17.33 -33.76 -23.50
N GLY A 214 16.78 -34.83 -24.09
CA GLY A 214 15.44 -34.80 -24.72
C GLY A 214 14.29 -34.57 -23.72
N ILE A 215 14.34 -35.23 -22.56
CA ILE A 215 13.28 -35.14 -21.54
C ILE A 215 13.21 -33.73 -20.94
N GLU A 216 14.36 -33.13 -20.59
CA GLU A 216 14.38 -31.77 -20.05
C GLU A 216 13.90 -30.75 -21.07
N ARG A 217 14.25 -30.93 -22.35
CA ARG A 217 13.78 -30.07 -23.44
C ARG A 217 12.26 -30.09 -23.59
N VAL A 218 11.63 -31.26 -23.52
CA VAL A 218 10.17 -31.38 -23.53
C VAL A 218 9.56 -30.71 -22.29
N ARG A 219 10.09 -30.97 -21.10
CA ARG A 219 9.64 -30.30 -19.86
C ARG A 219 9.80 -28.78 -19.94
N HIS A 220 10.89 -28.31 -20.54
CA HIS A 220 11.18 -26.89 -20.77
C HIS A 220 10.15 -26.25 -21.70
N PHE A 221 9.80 -26.91 -22.82
CA PHE A 221 8.72 -26.46 -23.70
C PHE A 221 7.42 -26.23 -22.91
N PHE A 222 6.94 -27.23 -22.16
CA PHE A 222 5.70 -27.10 -21.40
C PHE A 222 5.80 -26.03 -20.29
N GLY A 223 6.92 -25.99 -19.58
CA GLY A 223 7.17 -24.97 -18.56
C GLY A 223 7.12 -23.56 -19.15
N LYS A 224 7.81 -23.33 -20.26
CA LYS A 224 7.88 -22.02 -20.89
C LYS A 224 6.57 -21.56 -21.49
N ILE A 225 5.85 -22.44 -22.17
CA ILE A 225 4.57 -22.08 -22.80
C ILE A 225 3.48 -21.90 -21.74
N PHE A 226 3.21 -22.90 -20.90
CA PHE A 226 2.03 -22.87 -20.03
C PHE A 226 2.28 -22.11 -18.73
N LYS A 227 3.43 -22.35 -18.07
CA LYS A 227 3.71 -21.73 -16.77
C LYS A 227 4.23 -20.31 -16.93
N ASP A 228 5.23 -20.09 -17.78
CA ASP A 228 5.89 -18.79 -17.84
C ASP A 228 5.13 -17.82 -18.77
N ALA A 229 4.84 -18.21 -20.01
CA ALA A 229 4.16 -17.34 -20.97
C ALA A 229 2.66 -17.15 -20.64
N ILE A 230 1.88 -18.24 -20.58
CA ILE A 230 0.43 -18.14 -20.34
C ILE A 230 0.16 -17.71 -18.89
N LEU A 231 0.55 -18.51 -17.89
CA LEU A 231 0.21 -18.19 -16.50
C LEU A 231 1.00 -16.97 -15.98
N GLY A 232 2.30 -16.89 -16.26
CA GLY A 232 3.16 -15.81 -15.77
C GLY A 232 2.92 -14.48 -16.46
N ASN A 233 2.89 -14.44 -17.80
CA ASN A 233 2.79 -13.17 -18.53
C ASN A 233 1.34 -12.80 -18.88
N VAL A 234 0.50 -13.72 -19.36
CA VAL A 234 -0.88 -13.38 -19.74
C VAL A 234 -1.79 -13.28 -18.52
N VAL A 235 -1.90 -14.34 -17.71
CA VAL A 235 -2.85 -14.39 -16.59
C VAL A 235 -2.46 -13.46 -15.44
N LYS A 236 -1.16 -13.35 -15.14
CA LYS A 236 -0.66 -12.51 -14.05
C LYS A 236 -0.09 -11.18 -14.53
N GLY A 237 0.81 -11.21 -15.51
CA GLY A 237 1.56 -10.02 -15.94
C GLY A 237 0.69 -8.94 -16.57
N VAL A 238 -0.17 -9.29 -17.53
CA VAL A 238 -0.99 -8.31 -18.26
C VAL A 238 -1.96 -7.59 -17.32
N PRO A 239 -2.84 -8.27 -16.55
CA PRO A 239 -3.72 -7.59 -15.59
C PRO A 239 -2.97 -6.70 -14.61
N ARG A 240 -1.86 -7.20 -14.04
CA ARG A 240 -1.03 -6.43 -13.11
C ARG A 240 -0.49 -5.15 -13.73
N SER A 241 0.04 -5.23 -14.96
CA SER A 241 0.56 -4.04 -15.66
C SER A 241 -0.53 -3.02 -16.03
N VAL A 242 -1.73 -3.49 -16.39
CA VAL A 242 -2.88 -2.60 -16.67
C VAL A 242 -3.35 -1.92 -15.40
N ILE A 243 -3.38 -2.63 -14.27
CA ILE A 243 -3.73 -2.06 -12.96
C ILE A 243 -2.74 -0.95 -12.59
N HIS A 244 -1.43 -1.14 -12.77
CA HIS A 244 -0.45 -0.08 -12.48
C HIS A 244 -0.68 1.19 -13.33
N VAL A 245 -0.98 1.05 -14.63
CA VAL A 245 -1.32 2.20 -15.49
C VAL A 245 -2.58 2.90 -14.97
N GLY A 246 -3.62 2.12 -14.63
CA GLY A 246 -4.88 2.67 -14.13
C GLY A 246 -4.73 3.36 -12.77
N GLU A 247 -3.98 2.75 -11.86
CA GLU A 247 -3.61 3.29 -10.55
C GLU A 247 -2.95 4.67 -10.68
N ASP A 248 -1.93 4.80 -11.52
CA ASP A 248 -1.23 6.06 -11.74
C ASP A 248 -2.15 7.12 -12.38
N VAL A 249 -3.03 6.74 -13.30
CA VAL A 249 -4.03 7.67 -13.88
C VAL A 249 -5.02 8.14 -12.81
N LEU A 250 -5.48 7.25 -11.93
CA LEU A 250 -6.39 7.58 -10.84
C LEU A 250 -5.72 8.49 -9.81
N PHE A 251 -4.45 8.27 -9.48
CA PHE A 251 -3.69 9.18 -8.63
C PHE A 251 -3.47 10.55 -9.29
N ALA A 252 -3.16 10.59 -10.59
CA ALA A 252 -3.05 11.87 -11.30
C ALA A 252 -4.34 12.69 -11.22
N GLY A 253 -5.49 12.02 -11.39
CA GLY A 253 -6.81 12.62 -11.20
C GLY A 253 -7.02 13.09 -9.76
N LEU A 254 -6.69 12.26 -8.77
CA LEU A 254 -6.84 12.59 -7.36
C LEU A 254 -5.99 13.81 -6.95
N ASN A 255 -4.72 13.90 -7.38
CA ASN A 255 -3.88 15.06 -7.09
C ASN A 255 -4.38 16.33 -7.80
N THR A 256 -4.90 16.20 -9.02
CA THR A 256 -5.52 17.34 -9.72
C THR A 256 -6.78 17.81 -9.00
N LEU A 257 -7.57 16.89 -8.44
CA LEU A 257 -8.73 17.21 -7.60
C LEU A 257 -8.33 17.82 -6.26
N GLU A 258 -7.16 17.48 -5.69
CA GLU A 258 -6.63 18.06 -4.46
C GLU A 258 -6.23 19.53 -4.63
N ALA A 259 -5.69 19.88 -5.80
CA ALA A 259 -5.29 21.24 -6.13
C ALA A 259 -6.46 22.25 -6.04
N VAL A 260 -7.71 21.82 -6.24
CA VAL A 260 -8.92 22.67 -6.17
C VAL A 260 -9.25 23.14 -4.73
N PRO A 261 -9.46 22.24 -3.74
CA PRO A 261 -9.64 22.64 -2.35
C PRO A 261 -8.38 23.33 -1.80
N ASP A 262 -7.19 22.98 -2.26
CA ASP A 262 -5.97 23.70 -1.91
C ASP A 262 -5.96 25.13 -2.41
N ALA A 263 -6.49 25.35 -3.61
CA ALA A 263 -6.64 26.67 -4.17
C ALA A 263 -7.79 27.51 -3.54
N THR A 264 -8.77 26.87 -2.90
CA THR A 264 -9.99 27.55 -2.41
C THR A 264 -10.03 27.70 -0.90
N ILE A 265 -9.91 26.59 -0.16
CA ILE A 265 -10.03 26.55 1.32
C ILE A 265 -8.71 26.24 2.03
N GLY A 266 -7.64 25.89 1.29
CA GLY A 266 -6.32 25.53 1.80
C GLY A 266 -5.57 26.67 2.51
N ASN A 267 -5.96 27.92 2.26
CA ASN A 267 -5.40 29.10 2.93
C ASN A 267 -5.77 29.15 4.42
N PHE A 268 -6.82 28.45 4.86
CA PHE A 268 -7.20 28.36 6.27
C PHE A 268 -6.63 27.09 6.90
N LYS A 269 -6.09 27.21 8.13
CA LYS A 269 -5.46 26.09 8.86
C LYS A 269 -6.36 24.86 9.01
N VAL A 270 -7.66 25.06 9.21
CA VAL A 270 -8.63 23.96 9.34
C VAL A 270 -8.94 23.33 7.99
N GLY A 271 -9.20 24.15 6.97
CA GLY A 271 -9.48 23.69 5.60
C GLY A 271 -8.32 22.84 5.08
N ARG A 272 -7.10 23.34 5.22
CA ARG A 272 -5.87 22.61 4.91
C ARG A 272 -5.77 21.23 5.56
N LYS A 273 -5.87 21.17 6.90
CA LYS A 273 -5.80 19.89 7.62
C LYS A 273 -6.88 18.91 7.17
N ALA A 274 -8.07 19.42 6.84
CA ALA A 274 -9.16 18.60 6.32
C ALA A 274 -8.82 18.07 4.92
N THR A 275 -8.38 18.94 4.01
CA THR A 275 -7.97 18.56 2.65
C THR A 275 -6.87 17.51 2.68
N THR A 276 -5.75 17.77 3.36
CA THR A 276 -4.64 16.82 3.54
C THR A 276 -5.15 15.44 4.00
N LYS A 277 -6.00 15.42 5.04
CA LYS A 277 -6.49 14.17 5.61
C LYS A 277 -7.41 13.41 4.65
N ILE A 278 -8.27 14.14 3.93
CA ILE A 278 -9.19 13.56 2.95
C ILE A 278 -8.40 12.94 1.79
N PHE A 279 -7.49 13.68 1.18
CA PHE A 279 -6.75 13.24 -0.01
C PHE A 279 -5.69 12.19 0.30
N ASP A 280 -4.93 12.31 1.41
CA ASP A 280 -4.05 11.24 1.87
C ASP A 280 -4.81 9.92 2.08
N ASN A 281 -5.99 9.98 2.70
CA ASN A 281 -6.78 8.77 2.96
C ASN A 281 -7.45 8.24 1.69
N ALA A 282 -7.86 9.11 0.76
CA ALA A 282 -8.36 8.71 -0.54
C ALA A 282 -7.28 8.00 -1.36
N GLN A 283 -6.03 8.51 -1.30
CA GLN A 283 -4.88 7.87 -1.94
C GLN A 283 -4.65 6.47 -1.38
N VAL A 284 -4.63 6.32 -0.05
CA VAL A 284 -4.49 5.02 0.62
C VAL A 284 -5.62 4.07 0.25
N LEU A 285 -6.87 4.55 0.19
CA LEU A 285 -8.03 3.74 -0.17
C LEU A 285 -7.97 3.27 -1.62
N LEU A 286 -7.53 4.14 -2.52
CA LEU A 286 -7.35 3.82 -3.92
C LEU A 286 -6.26 2.76 -4.09
N ASP A 287 -5.12 2.91 -3.41
CA ASP A 287 -4.02 1.93 -3.40
C ASP A 287 -4.51 0.56 -2.90
N ILE A 288 -5.25 0.54 -1.78
CA ILE A 288 -5.91 -0.68 -1.28
C ILE A 288 -6.79 -1.32 -2.36
N ALA A 289 -7.65 -0.52 -3.01
CA ALA A 289 -8.61 -1.02 -3.97
C ALA A 289 -7.91 -1.64 -5.20
N THR A 290 -6.89 -0.98 -5.74
CA THR A 290 -6.11 -1.50 -6.87
C THR A 290 -5.26 -2.71 -6.49
N ASP A 291 -4.69 -2.73 -5.28
CA ASP A 291 -3.89 -3.86 -4.78
C ASP A 291 -4.71 -5.14 -4.64
N VAL A 292 -5.95 -5.04 -4.15
CA VAL A 292 -6.78 -6.22 -3.81
C VAL A 292 -7.63 -6.73 -4.99
N MET A 293 -7.73 -5.96 -6.07
CA MET A 293 -8.38 -6.37 -7.33
C MET A 293 -7.68 -7.58 -7.97
N PRO A 294 -8.38 -8.41 -8.77
CA PRO A 294 -7.77 -9.53 -9.47
C PRO A 294 -6.61 -9.09 -10.36
N GLY A 295 -5.40 -9.59 -10.08
CA GLY A 295 -4.17 -9.19 -10.76
C GLY A 295 -3.38 -8.07 -10.06
N GLY A 296 -3.97 -7.42 -9.06
CA GLY A 296 -3.31 -6.46 -8.19
C GLY A 296 -2.28 -7.09 -7.27
N ASP A 297 -1.40 -6.26 -6.73
CA ASP A 297 -0.23 -6.67 -5.97
C ASP A 297 -0.59 -7.48 -4.72
N ALA A 298 -1.59 -7.05 -3.95
CA ALA A 298 -2.11 -7.80 -2.80
C ALA A 298 -2.89 -9.04 -3.22
N SER A 299 -3.68 -8.98 -4.30
CA SER A 299 -4.40 -10.15 -4.79
C SER A 299 -3.46 -11.28 -5.22
N VAL A 300 -2.30 -10.97 -5.80
CA VAL A 300 -1.30 -11.98 -6.15
C VAL A 300 -0.72 -12.61 -4.88
N ARG A 301 -0.31 -11.77 -3.90
CA ARG A 301 0.22 -12.20 -2.60
C ARG A 301 -0.74 -13.13 -1.85
N THR A 302 -1.98 -12.69 -1.70
CA THR A 302 -2.98 -13.34 -0.84
C THR A 302 -3.57 -14.61 -1.45
N ARG A 303 -3.44 -14.79 -2.78
CA ARG A 303 -3.89 -15.97 -3.52
C ARG A 303 -2.76 -16.97 -3.81
N ALA A 304 -1.54 -16.70 -3.34
CA ALA A 304 -0.42 -17.60 -3.50
C ALA A 304 -0.65 -18.91 -2.73
N MET A 305 -0.60 -20.04 -3.45
CA MET A 305 -0.66 -21.38 -2.87
C MET A 305 0.74 -21.97 -2.73
N ASN A 306 0.98 -22.63 -1.61
CA ASN A 306 2.19 -23.42 -1.40
C ASN A 306 1.83 -24.88 -1.12
N ILE A 307 1.71 -25.69 -2.18
CA ILE A 307 1.25 -27.08 -2.12
C ILE A 307 2.14 -27.94 -1.21
N GLU A 308 3.44 -27.63 -1.11
CA GLU A 308 4.40 -28.34 -0.25
C GLU A 308 4.04 -28.23 1.25
N LYS A 309 3.26 -27.21 1.63
CA LYS A 309 2.80 -27.00 3.02
C LYS A 309 1.44 -27.63 3.32
N GLY A 310 0.86 -28.43 2.42
CA GLY A 310 -0.44 -29.09 2.61
C GLY A 310 -1.55 -28.08 2.94
N LEU A 311 -2.35 -28.35 3.99
CA LEU A 311 -3.41 -27.42 4.43
C LEU A 311 -2.88 -26.03 4.82
N ARG A 312 -1.64 -25.92 5.35
CA ARG A 312 -0.99 -24.62 5.63
C ARG A 312 -0.55 -23.89 4.37
N GLY A 313 -0.65 -24.55 3.23
CA GLY A 313 -0.38 -24.03 1.90
C GLY A 313 -1.57 -23.36 1.22
N LEU A 314 -2.78 -23.49 1.77
CA LEU A 314 -3.97 -22.83 1.24
C LEU A 314 -3.83 -21.31 1.37
N PRO A 315 -4.29 -20.49 0.42
CA PRO A 315 -3.90 -19.08 0.34
C PRO A 315 -4.18 -18.27 1.61
N LEU A 316 -5.36 -18.45 2.21
CA LEU A 316 -5.74 -17.80 3.47
C LEU A 316 -4.83 -18.19 4.63
N ILE A 317 -4.62 -19.50 4.80
CA ILE A 317 -3.83 -20.04 5.90
C ILE A 317 -2.37 -19.68 5.68
N HIS A 318 -1.88 -19.79 4.46
CA HIS A 318 -0.53 -19.45 4.06
C HIS A 318 -0.22 -17.98 4.35
N ASN A 319 -1.08 -17.07 3.90
CA ASN A 319 -0.88 -15.64 4.08
C ASN A 319 -0.89 -15.24 5.57
N LEU A 320 -1.90 -15.70 6.32
CA LEU A 320 -2.04 -15.37 7.74
C LEU A 320 -0.98 -16.03 8.63
N SER A 321 -0.52 -17.23 8.28
CA SER A 321 0.50 -17.96 9.05
C SER A 321 1.95 -17.65 8.67
N THR A 322 2.17 -16.93 7.56
CA THR A 322 3.53 -16.52 7.16
C THR A 322 4.11 -15.61 8.24
N PRO A 323 5.25 -15.93 8.86
CA PRO A 323 5.85 -15.10 9.91
C PRO A 323 6.23 -13.69 9.41
N GLU A 324 6.09 -12.67 10.26
CA GLU A 324 6.42 -11.27 9.94
C GLU A 324 7.90 -11.07 9.55
N ASN A 325 8.79 -11.89 10.13
CA ASN A 325 10.22 -11.94 9.86
C ASN A 325 10.57 -12.80 8.63
N GLN A 326 9.65 -13.67 8.18
CA GLN A 326 9.82 -14.48 6.97
C GLN A 326 9.47 -13.63 5.74
N ARG A 327 10.38 -12.73 5.37
CA ARG A 327 10.30 -11.86 4.19
C ARG A 327 11.16 -12.38 3.03
N SER A 328 11.27 -13.69 2.86
CA SER A 328 12.06 -14.33 1.79
C SER A 328 11.23 -14.72 0.55
N GLY A 329 9.90 -14.59 0.61
CA GLY A 329 9.07 -14.72 -0.59
C GLY A 329 9.19 -13.48 -1.46
N GLU A 330 9.39 -13.65 -2.77
CA GLU A 330 9.40 -12.56 -3.75
C GLU A 330 8.16 -11.67 -3.63
N GLU A 331 7.05 -12.27 -3.22
CA GLU A 331 5.74 -11.64 -3.08
C GLU A 331 5.71 -10.54 -1.99
N TRP A 332 6.56 -10.64 -0.97
CA TRP A 332 6.65 -9.67 0.14
C TRP A 332 7.85 -8.73 0.01
N ARG A 333 8.55 -8.75 -1.13
CA ARG A 333 9.83 -8.02 -1.31
C ARG A 333 9.71 -6.52 -1.04
N TYR A 334 8.55 -5.95 -1.32
CA TYR A 334 8.36 -4.50 -1.41
C TYR A 334 7.43 -3.90 -0.36
N VAL A 335 6.90 -4.71 0.56
CA VAL A 335 5.96 -4.22 1.59
C VAL A 335 6.32 -4.77 2.96
N ARG A 336 5.99 -4.02 4.01
CA ARG A 336 6.18 -4.50 5.38
C ARG A 336 5.11 -5.56 5.68
N ASN A 337 5.56 -6.77 6.02
CA ASN A 337 4.71 -7.90 6.34
C ASN A 337 4.10 -7.78 7.76
N THR A 338 3.12 -6.90 7.95
CA THR A 338 2.45 -6.67 9.25
C THR A 338 1.17 -7.51 9.41
N PRO A 339 0.75 -7.86 10.64
CA PRO A 339 -0.54 -8.53 10.87
C PRO A 339 -1.72 -7.76 10.30
N PHE A 340 -1.75 -6.43 10.47
CA PHE A 340 -2.79 -5.57 9.92
C PHE A 340 -2.88 -5.71 8.39
N ARG A 341 -1.75 -5.59 7.68
CA ARG A 341 -1.70 -5.72 6.21
C ARG A 341 -2.24 -7.07 5.77
N LYS A 342 -1.77 -8.16 6.38
CA LYS A 342 -2.24 -9.52 6.05
C LYS A 342 -3.75 -9.65 6.17
N VAL A 343 -4.31 -9.19 7.28
CA VAL A 343 -5.75 -9.31 7.53
C VAL A 343 -6.55 -8.49 6.52
N VAL A 344 -6.19 -7.22 6.33
CA VAL A 344 -6.93 -6.32 5.43
C VAL A 344 -6.83 -6.80 3.99
N GLU A 345 -5.63 -7.08 3.49
CA GLU A 345 -5.43 -7.56 2.12
C GLU A 345 -6.12 -8.91 1.90
N THR A 346 -6.00 -9.85 2.84
CA THR A 346 -6.67 -11.15 2.70
C THR A 346 -8.18 -11.03 2.67
N LEU A 347 -8.79 -10.27 3.59
CA LEU A 347 -10.25 -10.13 3.63
C LEU A 347 -10.79 -9.42 2.39
N LEU A 348 -10.12 -8.35 1.94
CA LEU A 348 -10.56 -7.57 0.79
C LEU A 348 -10.35 -8.32 -0.53
N SER A 349 -9.25 -9.08 -0.67
CA SER A 349 -9.02 -9.91 -1.85
C SER A 349 -10.01 -11.07 -1.98
N LEU A 350 -10.78 -11.42 -0.94
CA LEU A 350 -11.84 -12.42 -1.01
C LEU A 350 -13.17 -11.86 -1.53
N ILE A 351 -13.35 -10.54 -1.55
CA ILE A 351 -14.59 -9.94 -2.02
C ILE A 351 -14.66 -10.15 -3.54
N PRO A 352 -15.72 -10.80 -4.07
CA PRO A 352 -15.87 -10.98 -5.50
C PRO A 352 -16.10 -9.63 -6.16
N PHE A 353 -15.21 -9.25 -7.07
CA PHE A 353 -15.41 -8.09 -7.95
C PHE A 353 -16.42 -8.48 -9.02
N LYS A 354 -17.60 -7.88 -8.99
CA LYS A 354 -18.55 -7.91 -10.11
C LYS A 354 -18.22 -6.73 -11.01
N PHE A 355 -17.75 -7.02 -12.23
CA PHE A 355 -17.58 -6.04 -13.30
C PHE A 355 -18.88 -5.93 -14.10
#